data_AF-A0A352LTT5-F1
#
_entry.id   AF-A0A352LTT5-F1
#
_cell.length_a   1.000
_cell.length_b   1.000
_cell.length_c   1.000
_cell.angle_alpha   90.00
_cell.angle_beta   90.00
_cell.angle_gamma   90.00
#
_symmetry.space_group_name_H-M   'P 1'
#
loop_
_entity.id
_entity.type
_entity.pdbx_description
1 polymer ?
#
loop_
_entity_poly.entity_id
_entity_poly.type
_entity_poly.pdbx_seq_one_letter_code
_entity_poly.pdbx_strand_id
1 'polypeptide(L)' 'MHAQGGIAAAIANDDSIESHIEDTLISGDGLCDPDVVRFVITNAKDAIHWLVNQGVNFSKID' A
#
# COMPACT_ATOMS: atom_id res chain seq x y z
N MET A 1 -2.22 -0.94 -22.54
CA MET A 1 -1.52 -1.31 -21.30
C MET A 1 -2.58 -1.44 -20.22
N HIS A 2 -2.60 -2.55 -19.48
CA HIS A 2 -3.57 -2.80 -18.40
C HIS A 2 -2.82 -3.09 -17.10
N ALA A 3 -3.47 -2.87 -15.95
CA ALA A 3 -2.89 -3.25 -14.66
C ALA A 3 -2.64 -4.76 -14.61
N GLN A 4 -1.40 -5.15 -14.26
CA GLN A 4 -0.95 -6.55 -14.26
C GLN A 4 -0.20 -6.95 -13.00
N GLY A 5 0.32 -5.98 -12.23
CA GLY A 5 0.97 -6.23 -10.95
C GLY A 5 -0.03 -6.40 -9.82
N GLY A 6 0.25 -5.79 -8.66
CA GLY A 6 -0.64 -5.77 -7.50
C GLY A 6 -0.80 -4.37 -6.92
N ILE A 7 -1.55 -4.28 -5.83
CA ILE A 7 -1.66 -3.06 -5.02
C ILE A 7 -0.78 -3.24 -3.78
N ALA A 8 0.17 -2.33 -3.57
CA ALA A 8 1.03 -2.36 -2.40
C ALA A 8 0.26 -1.85 -1.16
N ALA A 9 0.30 -2.60 -0.06
CA ALA A 9 -0.27 -2.20 1.21
C ALA A 9 0.35 -3.02 2.35
N ALA A 10 0.68 -2.35 3.46
CA ALA A 10 1.22 -3.02 4.65
C ALA A 10 0.10 -3.71 5.45
N ILE A 11 -0.22 -4.96 5.11
CA ILE A 11 -1.36 -5.70 5.68
C ILE A 11 -0.91 -6.88 6.55
N ALA A 12 0.25 -7.48 6.25
CA ALA A 12 0.76 -8.62 7.01
C ALA A 12 1.15 -8.20 8.43
N ASN A 13 1.12 -9.17 9.36
CA ASN A 13 1.38 -8.90 10.78
C ASN A 13 2.84 -8.51 11.07
N ASP A 14 3.75 -8.93 10.21
CA ASP A 14 5.18 -8.64 10.24
C ASP A 14 5.57 -7.46 9.34
N ASP A 15 4.60 -6.82 8.67
CA ASP A 15 4.83 -5.65 7.83
C ASP A 15 4.88 -4.36 8.65
N SER A 16 5.53 -3.33 8.12
CA SER A 16 5.77 -2.05 8.80
C SER A 16 5.33 -0.88 7.93
N ILE A 17 4.37 -0.10 8.43
CA ILE A 17 3.96 1.17 7.83
C ILE A 17 5.16 2.11 7.67
N GLU A 18 6.03 2.19 8.67
CA GLU A 18 7.19 3.10 8.61
C GLU A 18 8.21 2.64 7.56
N SER A 19 8.42 1.32 7.41
CA SER A 19 9.31 0.80 6.36
C SER A 19 8.77 1.15 4.97
N HIS A 20 7.46 0.97 4.75
CA HIS A 20 6.83 1.30 3.48
C HIS A 20 6.88 2.82 3.19
N ILE A 21 6.70 3.67 4.21
CA ILE A 21 6.90 5.12 4.09
C ILE A 21 8.34 5.43 3.67
N GLU A 22 9.32 4.87 4.36
CA GLU A 22 10.74 5.07 4.06
C GLU A 22 11.08 4.65 2.63
N ASP A 23 10.66 3.45 2.21
CA ASP A 23 10.89 2.92 0.87
C ASP A 23 10.28 3.83 -0.21
N THR A 24 9.09 4.37 0.05
CA THR A 24 8.40 5.28 -0.86
C THR A 24 9.14 6.61 -0.97
N LEU A 25 9.61 7.17 0.14
CA LEU A 25 10.35 8.43 0.16
C LEU A 25 11.72 8.29 -0.52
N ILE A 26 12.43 7.18 -0.29
CA ILE A 26 13.71 6.87 -0.95
C ILE A 26 13.49 6.75 -2.46
N SER A 27 12.48 5.98 -2.87
CA SER A 27 12.16 5.79 -4.30
C SER A 27 11.71 7.09 -4.98
N GLY A 28 11.16 8.02 -4.22
CA GLY A 28 10.72 9.34 -4.68
C GLY A 28 11.84 10.34 -4.94
N ASP A 29 13.10 10.01 -4.65
CA ASP A 29 14.28 10.86 -4.89
C ASP A 29 14.13 12.30 -4.34
N GLY A 30 13.52 12.41 -3.15
CA GLY A 30 13.27 13.69 -2.48
C GLY A 30 12.17 14.56 -3.09
N LEU A 31 11.42 14.07 -4.08
CA LEU A 31 10.34 14.79 -4.75
C LEU A 31 8.95 14.47 -4.17
N CYS A 32 8.85 13.47 -3.29
CA CYS A 32 7.62 13.16 -2.58
C CYS A 32 7.27 14.23 -1.55
N ASP A 33 5.97 14.48 -1.39
CA ASP A 33 5.42 15.15 -0.22
C ASP A 33 5.30 14.12 0.93
N PRO A 34 6.04 14.26 2.04
CA PRO A 34 6.04 13.27 3.12
C PRO A 34 4.68 13.09 3.80
N ASP A 35 3.88 14.15 3.90
CA ASP A 35 2.57 14.09 4.56
C ASP A 35 1.59 13.31 3.69
N VAL A 36 1.67 13.48 2.37
CA VAL A 36 0.87 12.70 1.41
C VAL A 36 1.28 11.23 1.42
N VAL A 37 2.58 10.93 1.41
CA VAL A 37 3.08 9.54 1.47
C VAL A 37 2.58 8.84 2.73
N ARG A 38 2.74 9.49 3.88
CA ARG A 38 2.25 8.97 5.17
C ARG A 38 0.74 8.74 5.14
N PHE A 39 -0.03 9.71 4.66
CA PHE A 39 -1.48 9.59 4.54
C PHE A 39 -1.89 8.38 3.68
N VAL A 40 -1.33 8.25 2.49
CA VAL A 40 -1.68 7.16 1.56
C VAL A 40 -1.36 5.80 2.18
N ILE A 41 -0.15 5.62 2.71
CA ILE A 41 0.32 4.32 3.22
C ILE A 41 -0.43 3.92 4.49
N THR A 42 -0.66 4.85 5.42
CA THR A 42 -1.41 4.55 6.65
C THR A 42 -2.86 4.13 6.36
N ASN A 43 -3.47 4.64 5.30
CA ASN A 43 -4.86 4.30 4.93
C ASN A 43 -4.99 3.11 3.96
N ALA A 44 -3.87 2.57 3.45
CA ALA A 44 -3.88 1.54 2.42
C ALA A 44 -4.58 0.24 2.87
N LYS A 45 -4.38 -0.18 4.12
CA LYS A 45 -5.00 -1.40 4.68
C LYS A 45 -6.53 -1.33 4.66
N ASP A 46 -7.09 -0.21 5.11
CA ASP A 46 -8.54 -0.01 5.14
C ASP A 46 -9.12 0.10 3.72
N ALA A 47 -8.40 0.73 2.80
CA ALA A 47 -8.79 0.78 1.39
C ALA A 47 -8.84 -0.63 0.77
N ILE A 48 -7.88 -1.50 1.09
CA ILE A 48 -7.87 -2.89 0.63
C ILE A 48 -9.04 -3.68 1.23
N HIS A 49 -9.32 -3.53 2.53
CA HIS A 49 -10.50 -4.14 3.15
C HIS A 49 -11.80 -3.67 2.50
N TRP A 50 -11.91 -2.38 2.16
CA TRP A 50 -13.06 -1.86 1.43
C TRP A 50 -13.20 -2.54 0.06
N LEU A 51 -12.13 -2.71 -0.71
CA LEU A 51 -12.15 -3.42 -2.00
C LEU A 51 -12.60 -4.88 -1.84
N VAL A 52 -12.10 -5.59 -0.83
CA VAL A 52 -12.55 -6.95 -0.50
C VAL A 52 -14.06 -6.98 -0.24
N ASN A 53 -14.57 -6.02 0.53
CA ASN A 53 -16.00 -5.91 0.82
C ASN A 53 -16.85 -5.56 -0.42
N GLN A 54 -16.26 -4.94 -1.44
CA GLN A 54 -16.91 -4.73 -2.74
C GLN A 54 -16.88 -5.98 -3.66
N GLY A 55 -16.26 -7.08 -3.21
CA GLY A 55 -16.18 -8.32 -3.97
C GLY A 55 -14.93 -8.48 -4.82
N VAL A 56 -13.89 -7.64 -4.63
CA VAL A 56 -12.60 -7.84 -5.29
C VAL A 56 -11.95 -9.10 -4.72
N ASN A 57 -11.64 -10.04 -5.62
CA ASN A 57 -11.03 -11.31 -5.24
C ASN A 57 -9.50 -11.20 -5.27
N PHE A 58 -8.92 -10.78 -4.14
CA PHE A 58 -7.46 -10.84 -3.96
C PHE A 58 -7.03 -12.29 -3.74
N SER A 59 -6.00 -12.73 -4.47
CA SER A 59 -5.36 -14.02 -4.25
C SER A 59 -4.81 -14.10 -2.82
N LYS A 60 -5.04 -15.24 -2.17
CA LYS A 60 -4.49 -15.55 -0.85
C LYS A 60 -3.31 -16.51 -1.03
N ILE A 61 -2.34 -16.42 -0.14
CA ILE A 61 -1.28 -17.43 -0.06
C ILE A 61 -1.82 -18.51 0.89
N ASP A 62 -2.01 -19.72 0.36
CA ASP A 62 -2.37 -20.91 1.14
C ASP A 62 -1.20 -21.39 2.00
#